data_AF-A0A453JGT9-F1
#
_entry.id   AF-A0A453JGT9-F1
#
_cell.length_a   1.000
_cell.length_b   1.000
_cell.length_c   1.000
_cell.angle_alpha   90.00
_cell.angle_beta   90.00
_cell.angle_gamma   90.00
#
_symmetry.space_group_name_H-M   'P 1'
#
loop_
_entity.id
_entity.type
_entity.pdbx_description
1 polymer ?
#
loop_
_entity_poly.entity_id
_entity_poly.type
_entity_poly.pdbx_seq_one_letter_code
_entity_poly.pdbx_strand_id
1 'polypeptide(L)'
;RKGSTLMATTIITPTWIESVEKSYEQDPKCQELLQKLLIAADAEKHYTLTAGVLRYKGRILIGNDEDLKHQLIDSLHSSAVGGHSGIVANYQRIKRLFYWPGMKKDVEKFITECPVCQRAKAEHCQYPGLLDPLPLRDMAWAHLTMDFIEGLPKSSGKEVILVVVDRYTKYTHFISLPHPYNVNMVAQAFMDNVFKLHGPPISIVTDRDRIFTSNMWEGIFKAMKIKLRLSTAYQTQSDGQTKRVNQCLESYLRCMVFQEPKKWHSWLPLAEWWYNTTYHTATKFTPFQALYSYPPPLISEIAIPGPVDTDARDF
;
A
#
# COMPACT_ATOMS: atom_id res chain seq x y z
N ARG A 1 14.92 37.70 -42.05
CA ARG A 1 13.74 36.97 -41.53
C ARG A 1 14.24 35.74 -40.79
N LYS A 2 14.29 35.76 -39.45
CA LYS A 2 14.60 34.58 -38.64
C LYS A 2 13.31 33.77 -38.50
N GLY A 3 13.31 32.54 -39.03
CA GLY A 3 12.17 31.63 -38.90
C GLY A 3 12.06 31.14 -37.46
N SER A 4 10.91 31.35 -36.84
CA SER A 4 10.55 30.80 -35.54
C SER A 4 10.25 29.31 -35.70
N THR A 5 11.11 28.46 -35.14
CA THR A 5 10.91 27.02 -35.05
C THR A 5 9.83 26.73 -33.99
N LEU A 6 8.66 26.28 -34.42
CA LEU A 6 7.62 25.76 -33.53
C LEU A 6 8.07 24.38 -33.04
N MET A 7 8.53 24.30 -31.80
CA MET A 7 8.68 23.02 -31.09
C MET A 7 7.28 22.57 -30.68
N ALA A 8 6.71 21.60 -31.38
CA ALA A 8 5.49 20.94 -30.92
C ALA A 8 5.86 19.97 -29.79
N THR A 9 5.55 20.34 -28.55
CA THR A 9 5.64 19.42 -27.42
C THR A 9 4.38 18.55 -27.43
N THR A 10 4.51 17.30 -27.84
CA THR A 10 3.42 16.32 -27.74
C THR A 10 3.20 16.02 -26.26
N ILE A 11 2.15 16.60 -25.68
CA ILE A 11 1.68 16.23 -24.34
C ILE A 11 0.77 15.02 -24.52
N ILE A 12 1.18 13.87 -24.00
CA ILE A 12 0.30 12.70 -23.93
C ILE A 12 -0.72 12.98 -22.83
N THR A 13 -1.94 13.34 -23.21
CA THR A 13 -3.07 13.40 -22.28
C THR A 13 -3.66 12.00 -22.12
N PRO A 14 -3.71 11.43 -20.91
CA PRO A 14 -4.40 10.18 -20.68
C PRO A 14 -5.87 10.29 -21.04
N THR A 15 -6.41 9.26 -21.67
CA THR A 15 -7.83 9.20 -22.09
C THR A 15 -8.81 9.41 -20.94
N TRP A 16 -8.44 9.07 -19.71
CA TRP A 16 -9.29 9.29 -18.54
C TRP A 16 -9.40 10.77 -18.14
N ILE A 17 -8.46 11.64 -18.54
CA ILE A 17 -8.58 13.09 -18.31
C ILE A 17 -9.72 13.66 -19.15
N GLU A 18 -9.88 13.20 -20.40
CA GLU A 18 -11.01 13.60 -21.23
C GLU A 18 -12.35 13.19 -20.61
N SER A 19 -12.41 12.02 -19.95
CA SER A 19 -13.59 11.60 -19.20
C SER A 19 -13.88 12.52 -18.01
N VAL A 20 -12.83 12.99 -17.32
CA VAL A 20 -12.97 13.96 -16.22
C VAL A 20 -13.51 15.29 -16.73
N GLU A 21 -12.99 15.82 -17.84
CA GLU A 21 -13.49 17.06 -18.43
C GLU A 21 -14.95 16.94 -18.88
N LYS A 22 -15.30 15.83 -19.55
CA LYS A 22 -16.68 15.52 -19.93
C LYS A 22 -17.62 15.44 -18.74
N SER A 23 -17.15 14.93 -17.59
CA SER A 23 -17.96 14.85 -16.36
C SER A 23 -18.43 16.23 -15.87
N TYR A 24 -17.75 17.31 -16.26
CA TYR A 24 -18.14 18.67 -15.89
C TYR A 24 -19.34 19.18 -16.69
N GLU A 25 -19.56 18.70 -17.92
CA GLU A 25 -20.65 19.17 -18.79
C GLU A 25 -22.03 18.94 -18.16
N GLN A 26 -22.15 17.85 -17.38
CA GLN A 26 -23.40 17.45 -16.73
C GLN A 26 -23.53 17.98 -15.29
N ASP A 27 -22.53 18.71 -14.78
CA ASP A 27 -22.52 19.23 -13.41
C ASP A 27 -22.55 20.77 -13.40
N PRO A 28 -23.71 21.39 -13.10
CA PRO A 28 -23.85 22.85 -13.05
C PRO A 28 -22.87 23.54 -12.12
N LYS A 29 -22.48 22.87 -11.02
CA LYS A 29 -21.54 23.43 -10.05
C LYS A 29 -20.12 23.42 -10.59
N CYS A 30 -19.74 22.37 -11.33
CA CYS A 30 -18.45 22.35 -12.02
C CYS A 30 -18.39 23.42 -13.12
N GLN A 31 -19.49 23.63 -13.87
CA GLN A 31 -19.58 24.70 -14.87
C GLN A 31 -19.42 26.10 -14.26
N GLU A 32 -20.09 26.37 -13.14
CA GLU A 32 -19.95 27.63 -12.40
C GLU A 32 -18.49 27.86 -11.96
N LEU A 33 -17.85 26.82 -11.42
CA LEU A 33 -16.45 26.90 -10.99
C LEU A 33 -15.50 27.13 -12.18
N LEU A 34 -15.74 26.49 -13.32
CA LEU A 34 -14.95 26.71 -14.54
C LEU A 34 -15.06 28.18 -14.99
N GLN A 35 -16.26 28.73 -15.07
CA GLN A 35 -16.47 30.13 -15.48
C GLN A 35 -15.74 31.11 -14.55
N LYS A 36 -15.86 30.92 -13.24
CA LYS A 36 -15.18 31.79 -12.25
C LYS A 36 -13.66 31.72 -12.37
N LEU A 37 -13.10 30.50 -12.45
CA LEU A 37 -11.66 30.28 -12.48
C LEU A 37 -11.01 30.63 -13.81
N LEU A 38 -11.76 30.63 -14.92
CA LEU A 38 -11.31 31.13 -16.22
C LEU A 38 -11.18 32.66 -16.24
N ILE A 39 -12.02 33.37 -15.48
CA ILE A 39 -11.98 34.83 -15.37
C ILE A 39 -10.90 35.27 -14.38
N ALA A 40 -10.86 34.65 -13.20
CA ALA A 40 -9.89 34.95 -12.16
C ALA A 40 -9.41 33.65 -11.49
N ALA A 41 -8.12 33.36 -11.62
CA ALA A 41 -7.52 32.12 -11.13
C ALA A 41 -7.59 31.97 -9.60
N ASP A 42 -7.74 33.08 -8.87
CA ASP A 42 -7.84 33.18 -7.42
C ASP A 42 -9.28 33.42 -6.92
N ALA A 43 -10.28 33.32 -7.80
CA ALA A 43 -11.69 33.56 -7.47
C ALA A 43 -12.22 32.67 -6.34
N GLU A 44 -11.67 31.46 -6.17
CA GLU A 44 -12.13 30.46 -5.21
C GLU A 44 -10.97 29.88 -4.40
N LYS A 45 -10.93 30.15 -3.10
CA LYS A 45 -9.80 29.84 -2.20
C LYS A 45 -9.33 28.38 -2.18
N HIS A 46 -10.21 27.45 -2.50
CA HIS A 46 -9.93 26.01 -2.40
C HIS A 46 -9.92 25.30 -3.75
N TYR A 47 -10.22 26.02 -4.83
CA TYR A 47 -10.34 25.46 -6.16
C TYR A 47 -9.30 26.06 -7.09
N THR A 48 -8.71 25.22 -7.92
CA THR A 48 -7.73 25.65 -8.92
C THR A 48 -8.03 24.96 -10.24
N LEU A 49 -7.79 25.64 -11.35
CA LEU A 49 -7.92 25.09 -12.70
C LEU A 49 -6.53 24.92 -13.31
N THR A 50 -6.22 23.72 -13.81
CA THR A 50 -4.94 23.44 -14.45
C THR A 50 -5.18 22.59 -15.69
N ALA A 51 -4.85 23.12 -16.86
CA ALA A 51 -5.01 22.44 -18.15
C ALA A 51 -6.40 21.79 -18.33
N GLY A 52 -7.47 22.55 -18.08
CA GLY A 52 -8.86 22.08 -18.21
C GLY A 52 -9.41 21.28 -17.01
N VAL A 53 -8.55 20.83 -16.10
CA VAL A 53 -8.94 20.01 -14.95
C VAL A 53 -9.14 20.84 -13.69
N LEU A 54 -10.34 20.74 -13.10
CA LEU A 54 -10.65 21.33 -11.80
C LEU A 54 -9.98 20.54 -10.68
N ARG A 55 -9.44 21.24 -9.69
CA ARG A 55 -8.88 20.64 -8.48
C ARG A 55 -9.45 21.27 -7.23
N TYR A 56 -9.70 20.45 -6.20
CA TYR A 56 -10.07 20.89 -4.86
C TYR A 56 -8.94 20.56 -3.88
N LYS A 57 -8.28 21.58 -3.33
CA LYS A 57 -7.11 21.43 -2.43
C LYS A 57 -6.04 20.49 -3.02
N GLY A 58 -5.74 20.67 -4.31
CA GLY A 58 -4.77 19.89 -5.08
C GLY A 58 -5.29 18.58 -5.70
N ARG A 59 -6.44 18.08 -5.27
CA ARG A 59 -7.03 16.81 -5.76
C ARG A 59 -7.93 17.05 -6.96
N ILE A 60 -7.93 16.15 -7.92
CA ILE A 60 -8.77 16.23 -9.11
C ILE A 60 -10.24 16.15 -8.70
N LEU A 61 -11.00 17.16 -9.07
CA LEU A 61 -12.44 17.20 -8.88
C LEU A 61 -13.09 16.34 -9.97
N ILE A 62 -13.94 15.40 -9.57
CA ILE A 62 -14.77 14.60 -10.47
C ILE A 62 -16.17 15.21 -10.46
N GLY A 63 -16.72 15.46 -11.66
CA GLY A 63 -18.08 15.94 -11.84
C GLY A 63 -19.12 14.89 -11.50
N ASN A 64 -20.38 15.18 -11.81
CA ASN A 64 -21.49 14.30 -11.48
C ASN A 64 -21.68 13.17 -12.50
N ASP A 65 -20.65 12.35 -12.67
CA ASP A 65 -20.63 11.16 -13.54
C ASP A 65 -20.46 9.90 -12.68
N GLU A 66 -21.54 9.11 -12.54
CA GLU A 66 -21.54 7.89 -11.72
C GLU A 66 -20.67 6.77 -12.32
N ASP A 67 -20.61 6.66 -13.65
CA ASP A 67 -19.84 5.63 -14.32
C ASP A 67 -18.33 5.89 -14.14
N LEU A 68 -17.91 7.14 -14.28
CA LEU A 68 -16.53 7.55 -14.03
C LEU A 68 -16.14 7.33 -12.56
N LYS A 69 -16.99 7.73 -11.61
CA LYS A 69 -16.76 7.49 -10.18
C LYS A 69 -16.59 5.98 -9.92
N HIS A 70 -17.46 5.15 -10.49
CA HIS A 70 -17.39 3.69 -10.34
C HIS A 70 -16.10 3.10 -10.92
N GLN A 71 -15.71 3.51 -12.14
CA GLN A 71 -14.45 3.07 -12.77
C GLN A 71 -13.21 3.47 -11.96
N LEU A 72 -13.20 4.69 -11.40
CA LEU A 72 -12.10 5.16 -10.54
C LEU A 72 -12.02 4.34 -9.24
N ILE A 73 -13.16 4.07 -8.61
CA ILE A 73 -13.19 3.23 -7.41
C ILE A 73 -12.72 1.81 -7.73
N ASP A 74 -13.22 1.20 -8.81
CA ASP A 74 -12.82 -0.16 -9.21
C ASP A 74 -11.33 -0.25 -9.53
N SER A 75 -10.80 0.67 -10.34
CA SER A 75 -9.37 0.69 -10.70
C SER A 75 -8.45 0.80 -9.46
N LEU A 76 -8.86 1.56 -8.44
CA LEU A 76 -8.08 1.72 -7.20
C LEU A 76 -8.39 0.67 -6.14
N HIS A 77 -9.49 -0.08 -6.26
CA HIS A 77 -9.88 -1.15 -5.37
C HIS A 77 -9.32 -2.51 -5.83
N SER A 78 -9.58 -2.86 -7.08
CA SER A 78 -9.33 -4.17 -7.69
C SER A 78 -7.93 -4.31 -8.30
N SER A 79 -7.17 -3.21 -8.45
CA SER A 79 -5.78 -3.28 -8.90
C SER A 79 -4.85 -3.89 -7.86
N ALA A 80 -3.64 -4.25 -8.28
CA ALA A 80 -2.56 -4.70 -7.40
C ALA A 80 -2.26 -3.70 -6.26
N VAL A 81 -2.30 -2.41 -6.56
CA VAL A 81 -2.07 -1.36 -5.56
C VAL A 81 -3.29 -1.19 -4.66
N GLY A 82 -4.49 -1.49 -5.15
CA GLY A 82 -5.74 -1.51 -4.40
C GLY A 82 -5.86 -2.67 -3.43
N GLY A 83 -5.48 -3.85 -3.89
CA GLY A 83 -5.41 -5.09 -3.14
C GLY A 83 -6.73 -5.52 -2.52
N HIS A 84 -7.85 -5.10 -3.11
CA HIS A 84 -9.18 -5.24 -2.54
C HIS A 84 -9.23 -4.77 -1.08
N SER A 85 -8.56 -3.68 -0.72
CA SER A 85 -8.48 -3.23 0.69
C SER A 85 -9.85 -2.89 1.30
N GLY A 86 -9.93 -2.84 2.63
CA GLY A 86 -11.14 -2.37 3.31
C GLY A 86 -11.48 -0.89 3.03
N ILE A 87 -12.68 -0.47 3.43
CA ILE A 87 -13.26 0.85 3.13
C ILE A 87 -12.33 2.01 3.51
N VAL A 88 -11.79 2.00 4.74
CA VAL A 88 -10.94 3.10 5.23
C VAL A 88 -9.67 3.24 4.40
N ALA A 89 -9.01 2.13 4.09
CA ALA A 89 -7.78 2.10 3.30
C ALA A 89 -8.01 2.62 1.87
N ASN A 90 -9.06 2.12 1.21
CA ASN A 90 -9.40 2.54 -0.15
C ASN A 90 -9.86 4.00 -0.20
N TYR A 91 -10.68 4.45 0.75
CA TYR A 91 -11.07 5.84 0.84
C TYR A 91 -9.86 6.76 0.98
N GLN A 92 -8.89 6.43 1.84
CA GLN A 92 -7.67 7.24 1.98
C GLN A 92 -6.83 7.24 0.70
N ARG A 93 -6.77 6.12 -0.03
CA ARG A 93 -6.09 6.03 -1.32
C ARG A 93 -6.74 6.93 -2.37
N ILE A 94 -8.06 6.81 -2.56
CA ILE A 94 -8.82 7.60 -3.54
C ILE A 94 -8.77 9.08 -3.18
N LYS A 95 -8.95 9.42 -1.90
CA LYS A 95 -8.90 10.79 -1.38
C LYS A 95 -7.58 11.50 -1.63
N ARG A 96 -6.46 10.79 -1.84
CA ARG A 96 -5.19 11.44 -2.18
C ARG A 96 -5.21 12.07 -3.57
N LEU A 97 -5.94 11.46 -4.50
CA LEU A 97 -5.97 11.82 -5.92
C LEU A 97 -7.21 12.62 -6.29
N PHE A 98 -8.36 12.17 -5.80
CA PHE A 98 -9.65 12.61 -6.28
C PHE A 98 -10.52 13.22 -5.18
N TYR A 99 -11.50 13.99 -5.60
CA TYR A 99 -12.53 14.54 -4.75
C TYR A 99 -13.84 14.66 -5.50
N TRP A 100 -14.93 14.26 -4.84
CA TRP A 100 -16.30 14.62 -5.21
C TRP A 100 -17.20 14.62 -3.96
N PRO A 101 -18.32 15.36 -3.98
CA PRO A 101 -19.29 15.31 -2.88
C PRO A 101 -19.85 13.89 -2.74
N GLY A 102 -19.87 13.36 -1.51
CA GLY A 102 -20.39 12.00 -1.26
C GLY A 102 -19.39 10.85 -1.40
N MET A 103 -18.16 11.10 -1.87
CA MET A 103 -17.14 10.07 -2.16
C MET A 103 -16.98 8.96 -1.12
N LYS A 104 -17.06 9.26 0.18
CA LYS A 104 -16.95 8.23 1.21
C LYS A 104 -18.08 7.20 1.13
N LYS A 105 -19.31 7.65 0.87
CA LYS A 105 -20.49 6.79 0.75
C LYS A 105 -20.41 5.91 -0.49
N ASP A 106 -19.95 6.47 -1.61
CA ASP A 106 -19.84 5.72 -2.87
C ASP A 106 -18.78 4.62 -2.76
N VAL A 107 -17.62 4.93 -2.14
CA VAL A 107 -16.57 3.96 -1.86
C VAL A 107 -17.07 2.85 -0.91
N GLU A 108 -17.81 3.21 0.12
CA GLU A 108 -18.40 2.27 1.08
C GLU A 108 -19.39 1.33 0.40
N LYS A 109 -20.30 1.87 -0.41
CA LYS A 109 -21.27 1.09 -1.20
C LYS A 109 -20.56 0.11 -2.12
N PHE A 110 -19.64 0.60 -2.95
CA PHE A 110 -18.90 -0.22 -3.92
C PHE A 110 -18.17 -1.40 -3.25
N ILE A 111 -17.43 -1.15 -2.17
CA ILE A 111 -16.64 -2.19 -1.51
C ILE A 111 -17.53 -3.21 -0.81
N THR A 112 -18.66 -2.77 -0.26
CA THR A 112 -19.65 -3.67 0.35
C THR A 112 -20.29 -4.57 -0.70
N GLU A 113 -20.50 -4.08 -1.92
CA GLU A 113 -21.09 -4.85 -3.02
C GLU A 113 -20.06 -5.68 -3.83
N CYS A 114 -18.76 -5.55 -3.54
CA CYS A 114 -17.70 -6.21 -4.30
C CYS A 114 -17.76 -7.76 -4.18
N PRO A 115 -18.03 -8.50 -5.28
CA PRO A 115 -18.23 -9.95 -5.22
C PRO A 115 -16.96 -10.72 -4.85
N VAL A 116 -15.78 -10.22 -5.23
CA VAL A 116 -14.48 -10.83 -4.86
C VAL A 116 -14.25 -10.70 -3.36
N CYS A 117 -14.47 -9.51 -2.79
CA CYS A 117 -14.34 -9.30 -1.35
C CYS A 117 -15.30 -10.17 -0.54
N GLN A 118 -16.57 -10.23 -0.95
CA GLN A 118 -17.61 -10.99 -0.26
C GLN A 118 -17.33 -12.50 -0.24
N ARG A 119 -16.64 -13.04 -1.27
CA ARG A 119 -16.28 -14.46 -1.34
C ARG A 119 -14.94 -14.77 -0.65
N ALA A 120 -13.97 -13.87 -0.76
CA ALA A 120 -12.60 -14.14 -0.34
C ALA A 120 -12.32 -13.79 1.13
N LYS A 121 -13.04 -12.80 1.69
CA LYS A 121 -12.80 -12.30 3.04
C LYS A 121 -13.78 -12.92 4.03
N ALA A 122 -13.23 -13.50 5.11
CA ALA A 122 -14.03 -13.89 6.25
C ALA A 122 -14.51 -12.66 7.03
N GLU A 123 -15.70 -12.73 7.63
CA GLU A 123 -16.14 -11.74 8.61
C GLU A 123 -15.14 -11.70 9.78
N HIS A 124 -14.61 -10.51 10.05
CA HIS A 124 -13.69 -10.33 11.18
C HIS A 124 -14.50 -10.19 12.47
N CYS A 125 -14.62 -11.27 13.24
CA CYS A 125 -14.92 -11.14 14.67
C CYS A 125 -13.79 -10.37 15.37
N GLN A 126 -14.15 -9.47 16.29
CA GLN A 126 -13.16 -8.80 17.13
C GLN A 126 -12.44 -9.85 17.99
N TYR A 127 -11.11 -9.76 18.05
CA TYR A 127 -10.36 -10.53 19.05
C TYR A 127 -10.76 -10.03 20.44
N PRO A 128 -11.19 -10.90 21.36
CA PRO A 128 -11.47 -10.50 22.74
C PRO A 128 -10.14 -10.22 23.44
N GLY A 129 -9.92 -8.97 23.85
CA GLY A 129 -8.86 -8.63 24.80
C GLY A 129 -8.21 -7.26 24.57
N LEU A 130 -8.08 -6.49 25.65
CA LEU A 130 -7.12 -5.39 25.71
C LEU A 130 -5.72 -5.98 25.76
N LEU A 131 -5.00 -5.82 24.66
CA LEU A 131 -3.61 -6.19 24.55
C LEU A 131 -2.76 -5.09 25.21
N ASP A 132 -1.98 -5.42 26.25
CA ASP A 132 -1.07 -4.47 26.94
C ASP A 132 0.20 -4.17 26.12
N PRO A 133 0.33 -2.98 25.48
CA PRO A 133 1.35 -2.69 24.48
C PRO A 133 2.77 -2.86 25.02
N LEU A 134 3.56 -3.72 24.39
CA LEU A 134 5.01 -3.69 24.54
C LEU A 134 5.50 -2.26 24.21
N PRO A 135 6.45 -1.72 25.00
CA PRO A 135 6.87 -0.34 24.86
C PRO A 135 7.28 -0.05 23.42
N LEU A 136 6.74 1.05 22.89
CA LEU A 136 7.14 1.60 21.60
C LEU A 136 8.65 1.86 21.67
N ARG A 137 9.37 1.38 20.66
CA ARG A 137 10.83 1.43 20.61
C ARG A 137 11.27 2.53 19.66
N ASP A 138 12.50 3.00 19.86
CA ASP A 138 12.90 4.36 19.50
C ASP A 138 13.31 4.54 18.01
N MET A 139 13.45 3.47 17.23
CA MET A 139 13.96 3.55 15.85
C MET A 139 13.38 2.48 14.92
N ALA A 140 13.19 2.83 13.65
CA ALA A 140 12.86 1.89 12.58
C ALA A 140 13.91 0.78 12.46
N TRP A 141 13.45 -0.44 12.18
CA TRP A 141 14.28 -1.64 12.01
C TRP A 141 15.09 -2.09 13.23
N ALA A 142 14.95 -1.43 14.38
CA ALA A 142 15.61 -1.85 15.61
C ALA A 142 15.00 -3.15 16.18
N HIS A 143 13.69 -3.35 16.01
CA HIS A 143 12.99 -4.50 16.57
C HIS A 143 12.06 -5.12 15.54
N LEU A 144 12.38 -6.35 15.14
CA LEU A 144 11.63 -7.06 14.10
C LEU A 144 10.77 -8.15 14.71
N THR A 145 9.70 -8.51 14.00
CA THR A 145 9.05 -9.81 14.15
C THR A 145 9.18 -10.63 12.88
N MET A 146 9.29 -11.95 13.02
CA MET A 146 9.34 -12.89 11.90
C MET A 146 8.37 -14.03 12.12
N ASP A 147 7.75 -14.49 11.04
CA ASP A 147 6.80 -15.60 11.03
C ASP A 147 6.75 -16.26 9.65
N PHE A 148 6.23 -17.48 9.57
CA PHE A 148 6.04 -18.20 8.32
C PHE A 148 4.57 -18.33 7.96
N ILE A 149 4.26 -18.13 6.68
CA ILE A 149 3.02 -18.59 6.08
C ILE A 149 3.36 -19.83 5.27
N GLU A 150 2.87 -20.98 5.73
CA GLU A 150 3.10 -22.28 5.12
C GLU A 150 1.83 -22.86 4.48
N GLY A 151 1.97 -23.98 3.78
CA GLY A 151 0.83 -24.68 3.16
C GLY A 151 0.26 -23.96 1.95
N LEU A 152 1.03 -23.05 1.31
CA LEU A 152 0.59 -22.39 0.09
C LEU A 152 0.68 -23.35 -1.11
N PRO A 153 -0.22 -23.22 -2.11
CA PRO A 153 -0.11 -23.98 -3.35
C PRO A 153 1.25 -23.74 -4.02
N LYS A 154 1.91 -24.78 -4.51
CA LYS A 154 3.21 -24.64 -5.17
C LYS A 154 3.17 -23.64 -6.35
N SER A 155 3.99 -22.60 -6.28
CA SER A 155 4.08 -21.51 -7.25
C SER A 155 5.55 -21.23 -7.59
N SER A 156 5.96 -21.47 -8.84
CA SER A 156 7.37 -21.32 -9.26
C SER A 156 8.39 -22.02 -8.34
N GLY A 157 8.03 -23.18 -7.79
CA GLY A 157 8.86 -23.93 -6.84
C GLY A 157 8.88 -23.40 -5.41
N LYS A 158 8.03 -22.42 -5.08
CA LYS A 158 7.86 -21.82 -3.74
C LYS A 158 6.54 -22.25 -3.12
N GLU A 159 6.54 -22.46 -1.81
CA GLU A 159 5.39 -22.96 -1.03
C GLU A 159 5.25 -22.24 0.32
N VAL A 160 6.22 -21.39 0.68
CA VAL A 160 6.30 -20.72 1.98
C VAL A 160 6.61 -19.25 1.78
N ILE A 161 6.05 -18.39 2.63
CA ILE A 161 6.42 -16.96 2.72
C ILE A 161 6.98 -16.71 4.12
N LEU A 162 8.21 -16.22 4.18
CA LEU A 162 8.76 -15.61 5.38
C LEU A 162 8.29 -14.15 5.44
N VAL A 163 7.60 -13.79 6.51
CA VAL A 163 7.10 -12.44 6.78
C VAL A 163 8.01 -11.78 7.80
N VAL A 164 8.60 -10.64 7.45
CA VAL A 164 9.46 -9.86 8.36
C VAL A 164 8.88 -8.48 8.54
N VAL A 165 8.57 -8.09 9.77
CA VAL A 165 7.87 -6.83 10.08
C VAL A 165 8.73 -5.98 11.00
N ASP A 166 8.95 -4.72 10.62
CA ASP A 166 9.46 -3.70 11.54
C ASP A 166 8.34 -3.28 12.52
N ARG A 167 8.58 -3.48 13.81
CA ARG A 167 7.58 -3.21 14.83
C ARG A 167 7.30 -1.72 15.02
N TYR A 168 8.22 -0.83 14.63
CA TYR A 168 8.02 0.61 14.75
C TYR A 168 7.17 1.14 13.61
N THR A 169 7.67 1.06 12.37
CA THR A 169 7.02 1.63 11.19
C THR A 169 5.88 0.76 10.63
N LYS A 170 5.82 -0.52 11.03
CA LYS A 170 4.98 -1.58 10.41
C LYS A 170 5.39 -1.93 8.99
N TYR A 171 6.57 -1.50 8.54
CA TYR A 171 7.08 -1.84 7.22
C TYR A 171 7.38 -3.34 7.17
N THR A 172 6.99 -4.00 6.10
CA THR A 172 7.04 -5.46 6.00
C THR A 172 7.77 -5.89 4.74
N HIS A 173 8.56 -6.96 4.84
CA HIS A 173 9.06 -7.72 3.71
C HIS A 173 8.37 -9.09 3.62
N PHE A 174 8.02 -9.48 2.40
CA PHE A 174 7.46 -10.80 2.09
C PHE A 174 8.43 -11.58 1.21
N ILE A 175 8.99 -12.67 1.75
CA ILE A 175 10.10 -13.38 1.11
C ILE A 175 9.69 -14.82 0.81
N SER A 176 9.73 -15.23 -0.46
CA SER A 176 9.30 -16.56 -0.88
C SER A 176 10.38 -17.63 -0.69
N LEU A 177 10.00 -18.75 -0.08
CA LEU A 177 10.86 -19.90 0.20
C LEU A 177 10.30 -21.19 -0.43
N PRO A 178 11.17 -22.09 -0.91
CA PRO A 178 10.76 -23.44 -1.30
C PRO A 178 10.49 -24.29 -0.06
N HIS A 179 9.78 -25.40 -0.21
CA HIS A 179 9.65 -26.42 0.83
C HIS A 179 10.25 -27.75 0.34
N PRO A 180 11.05 -28.47 1.16
CA PRO A 180 11.50 -28.07 2.50
C PRO A 180 12.56 -26.96 2.45
N TYR A 181 12.59 -26.12 3.48
CA TYR A 181 13.64 -25.11 3.71
C TYR A 181 14.43 -25.46 4.97
N ASN A 182 15.65 -24.92 5.07
CA ASN A 182 16.51 -25.07 6.23
C ASN A 182 16.98 -23.72 6.75
N VAL A 183 17.60 -23.73 7.92
CA VAL A 183 18.04 -22.52 8.64
C VAL A 183 19.00 -21.67 7.80
N ASN A 184 19.90 -22.28 7.01
CA ASN A 184 20.82 -21.53 6.14
C ASN A 184 20.08 -20.79 5.03
N MET A 185 19.07 -21.41 4.44
CA MET A 185 18.23 -20.78 3.42
C MET A 185 17.45 -19.60 3.98
N VAL A 186 16.89 -19.73 5.20
CA VAL A 186 16.16 -18.64 5.87
C VAL A 186 17.11 -17.51 6.27
N ALA A 187 18.27 -17.84 6.83
CA ALA A 187 19.28 -16.83 7.18
C ALA A 187 19.75 -16.07 5.93
N GLN A 188 20.08 -16.77 4.84
CA GLN A 188 20.46 -16.14 3.58
C GLN A 188 19.34 -15.27 3.02
N ALA A 189 18.10 -15.76 3.03
CA ALA A 189 16.95 -14.98 2.58
C ALA A 189 16.74 -13.70 3.40
N PHE A 190 16.94 -13.77 4.72
CA PHE A 190 16.92 -12.59 5.60
C PHE A 190 18.05 -11.62 5.25
N MET A 191 19.27 -12.12 5.02
CA MET A 191 20.41 -11.28 4.64
C MET A 191 20.16 -10.57 3.31
N ASP A 192 19.68 -11.32 2.32
CA ASP A 192 19.47 -10.88 0.94
C ASP A 192 18.28 -9.94 0.77
N ASN A 193 17.34 -9.88 1.71
CA ASN A 193 16.11 -9.09 1.52
C ASN A 193 15.88 -8.05 2.61
N VAL A 194 16.46 -8.23 3.80
CA VAL A 194 16.22 -7.34 4.94
C VAL A 194 17.52 -6.71 5.41
N PHE A 195 18.52 -7.51 5.77
CA PHE A 195 19.77 -7.01 6.34
C PHE A 195 20.48 -6.05 5.39
N LYS A 196 20.55 -6.37 4.09
CA LYS A 196 21.22 -5.52 3.10
C LYS A 196 20.62 -4.12 2.98
N LEU A 197 19.34 -3.95 3.33
CA LEU A 197 18.61 -2.68 3.18
C LEU A 197 18.69 -1.86 4.47
N HIS A 198 18.57 -2.52 5.62
CA HIS A 198 18.30 -1.84 6.90
C HIS A 198 19.38 -2.06 7.95
N GLY A 199 20.33 -2.96 7.69
CA GLY A 199 21.39 -3.33 8.62
C GLY A 199 20.92 -4.29 9.74
N PRO A 200 21.77 -4.50 10.76
CA PRO A 200 21.47 -5.42 11.86
C PRO A 200 20.40 -4.85 12.81
N PRO A 201 19.32 -5.60 13.12
CA PRO A 201 18.37 -5.21 14.16
C PRO A 201 18.96 -5.39 15.57
N ILE A 202 18.37 -4.72 16.57
CA ILE A 202 18.71 -4.93 17.99
C ILE A 202 18.08 -6.23 18.50
N SER A 203 16.86 -6.55 18.07
CA SER A 203 16.20 -7.79 18.44
C SER A 203 15.24 -8.31 17.39
N ILE A 204 15.09 -9.63 17.34
CA ILE A 204 14.11 -10.32 16.51
C ILE A 204 13.19 -11.11 17.44
N VAL A 205 11.88 -10.95 17.26
CA VAL A 205 10.86 -11.76 17.93
C VAL A 205 10.27 -12.75 16.94
N THR A 206 10.32 -14.03 17.25
CA THR A 206 9.77 -15.09 16.40
C THR A 206 8.80 -15.96 17.17
N ASP A 207 8.03 -16.78 16.49
CA ASP A 207 7.34 -17.89 17.13
C ASP A 207 8.34 -19.00 17.52
N ARG A 208 7.81 -20.16 17.91
CA ARG A 208 8.61 -21.32 18.32
C ARG A 208 8.84 -22.33 17.19
N ASP A 209 8.82 -21.87 15.94
CA ASP A 209 9.15 -22.73 14.81
C ASP A 209 10.54 -23.40 14.98
N ARG A 210 10.68 -24.59 14.41
CA ARG A 210 11.91 -25.40 14.52
C ARG A 210 13.14 -24.68 13.95
N ILE A 211 12.96 -23.83 12.94
CA ILE A 211 14.04 -23.03 12.37
C ILE A 211 14.56 -22.03 13.39
N PHE A 212 13.67 -21.27 14.02
CA PHE A 212 14.02 -20.19 14.95
C PHE A 212 14.55 -20.68 16.30
N THR A 213 14.20 -21.91 16.68
CA THR A 213 14.70 -22.57 17.90
C THR A 213 15.98 -23.39 17.68
N SER A 214 16.52 -23.40 16.47
CA SER A 214 17.73 -24.17 16.16
C SER A 214 19.00 -23.50 16.70
N ASN A 215 19.95 -24.31 17.19
CA ASN A 215 21.25 -23.83 17.64
C ASN A 215 22.02 -23.05 16.57
N MET A 216 21.82 -23.39 15.29
CA MET A 216 22.45 -22.68 14.19
C MET A 216 21.87 -21.28 14.01
N TRP A 217 20.54 -21.12 14.09
CA TRP A 217 19.89 -19.82 14.06
C TRP A 217 20.37 -18.96 15.24
N GLU A 218 20.32 -19.52 16.45
CA GLU A 218 20.83 -18.83 17.64
C GLU A 218 22.30 -18.43 17.50
N GLY A 219 23.15 -19.33 16.99
CA GLY A 219 24.57 -19.07 16.76
C GLY A 219 24.83 -17.91 15.80
N ILE A 220 24.14 -17.88 14.66
CA ILE A 220 24.28 -16.83 13.62
C ILE A 220 23.95 -15.45 14.22
N PHE A 221 22.77 -15.31 14.83
CA PHE A 221 22.32 -14.01 15.32
C PHE A 221 23.03 -13.57 16.61
N LYS A 222 23.42 -14.52 17.47
CA LYS A 222 24.24 -14.20 18.66
C LYS A 222 25.63 -13.70 18.26
N ALA A 223 26.25 -14.26 17.22
CA ALA A 223 27.52 -13.77 16.68
C ALA A 223 27.41 -12.33 16.16
N MET A 224 26.25 -11.96 15.59
CA MET A 224 25.92 -10.59 15.18
C MET A 224 25.48 -9.67 16.34
N LYS A 225 25.49 -10.16 17.59
CA LYS A 225 25.00 -9.46 18.79
C LYS A 225 23.52 -9.07 18.73
N ILE A 226 22.72 -9.81 17.97
CA ILE A 226 21.27 -9.61 17.82
C ILE A 226 20.54 -10.42 18.90
N LYS A 227 19.62 -9.77 19.63
CA LYS A 227 18.85 -10.42 20.70
C LYS A 227 17.64 -11.18 20.12
N LEU A 228 17.68 -12.51 20.14
CA LEU A 228 16.53 -13.34 19.79
C LEU A 228 15.55 -13.45 20.97
N ARG A 229 14.25 -13.38 20.67
CA ARG A 229 13.18 -13.59 21.64
C ARG A 229 12.12 -14.48 21.02
N LEU A 230 11.85 -15.62 21.65
CA LEU A 230 10.74 -16.49 21.26
C LEU A 230 9.45 -15.97 21.89
N SER A 231 8.37 -15.91 21.12
CA SER A 231 7.05 -15.64 21.63
C SER A 231 6.59 -16.80 22.53
N THR A 232 5.80 -16.46 23.54
CA THR A 232 5.09 -17.44 24.36
C THR A 232 3.63 -17.46 23.95
N ALA A 233 2.91 -18.55 24.23
CA ALA A 233 1.46 -18.64 23.99
C ALA A 233 0.67 -17.49 24.67
N TYR A 234 1.25 -16.85 25.70
CA TYR A 234 0.68 -15.73 26.44
C TYR A 234 1.14 -14.34 25.96
N GLN A 235 2.15 -14.25 25.06
CA GLN A 235 2.57 -13.01 24.41
C GLN A 235 1.82 -12.79 23.09
N THR A 236 0.50 -12.69 23.20
CA THR A 236 -0.46 -12.47 22.10
C THR A 236 -0.18 -11.21 21.28
N GLN A 237 0.66 -10.28 21.76
CA GLN A 237 0.95 -9.02 21.08
C GLN A 237 2.01 -9.04 20.00
N SER A 238 3.22 -9.52 20.32
CA SER A 238 4.32 -9.56 19.33
C SER A 238 3.93 -10.46 18.17
N ASP A 239 3.33 -11.60 18.54
CA ASP A 239 2.75 -12.58 17.65
C ASP A 239 1.50 -12.02 16.94
N GLY A 240 0.66 -11.26 17.65
CA GLY A 240 -0.53 -10.62 17.09
C GLY A 240 -0.27 -9.63 15.96
N GLN A 241 0.86 -8.92 15.98
CA GLN A 241 1.23 -8.02 14.88
C GLN A 241 1.51 -8.79 13.59
N THR A 242 2.40 -9.78 13.64
CA THR A 242 2.70 -10.59 12.45
C THR A 242 1.50 -11.43 12.01
N LYS A 243 0.73 -11.99 12.95
CA LYS A 243 -0.53 -12.68 12.65
C LYS A 243 -1.52 -11.80 11.89
N ARG A 244 -1.64 -10.52 12.27
CA ARG A 244 -2.51 -9.58 11.55
C ARG A 244 -1.97 -9.29 10.15
N VAL A 245 -0.66 -9.17 10.00
CA VAL A 245 0.01 -9.02 8.70
C VAL A 245 -0.26 -10.24 7.81
N ASN A 246 -0.12 -11.45 8.33
CA ASN A 246 -0.37 -12.69 7.59
C ASN A 246 -1.83 -12.76 7.11
N GLN A 247 -2.79 -12.44 7.98
CA GLN A 247 -4.21 -12.37 7.59
C GLN A 247 -4.46 -11.35 6.46
N CYS A 248 -3.80 -10.19 6.52
CA CYS A 248 -3.89 -9.18 5.47
C CYS A 248 -3.30 -9.71 4.15
N LEU A 249 -2.12 -10.34 4.18
CA LEU A 249 -1.48 -10.91 3.01
C LEU A 249 -2.28 -12.06 2.40
N GLU A 250 -2.77 -12.99 3.22
CA GLU A 250 -3.63 -14.09 2.76
C GLU A 250 -4.90 -13.56 2.09
N SER A 251 -5.55 -12.57 2.70
CA SER A 251 -6.76 -11.96 2.11
C SER A 251 -6.45 -11.29 0.78
N TYR A 252 -5.33 -10.56 0.70
CA TYR A 252 -4.86 -9.94 -0.53
C TYR A 252 -4.63 -10.99 -1.62
N LEU A 253 -3.84 -12.02 -1.33
CA LEU A 253 -3.52 -13.07 -2.30
C LEU A 253 -4.79 -13.83 -2.72
N ARG A 254 -5.70 -14.17 -1.80
CA ARG A 254 -6.98 -14.82 -2.14
C ARG A 254 -7.79 -13.99 -3.14
N CYS A 255 -7.78 -12.67 -3.03
CA CYS A 255 -8.43 -11.80 -4.01
C CYS A 255 -7.64 -11.74 -5.33
N MET A 256 -6.34 -11.48 -5.27
CA MET A 256 -5.54 -11.20 -6.48
C MET A 256 -5.28 -12.44 -7.34
N VAL A 257 -5.16 -13.61 -6.72
CA VAL A 257 -4.99 -14.89 -7.41
C VAL A 257 -6.22 -15.77 -7.34
N PHE A 258 -7.41 -15.17 -7.15
CA PHE A 258 -8.69 -15.87 -7.04
C PHE A 258 -8.92 -16.91 -8.14
N GLN A 259 -8.60 -16.55 -9.39
CA GLN A 259 -8.76 -17.44 -10.56
C GLN A 259 -7.61 -18.44 -10.71
N GLU A 260 -6.40 -18.09 -10.28
CA GLU A 260 -5.19 -18.89 -10.48
C GLU A 260 -4.29 -18.92 -9.23
N PRO A 261 -4.67 -19.67 -8.17
CA PRO A 261 -3.94 -19.64 -6.89
C PRO A 261 -2.45 -19.98 -6.99
N LYS A 262 -2.04 -20.77 -8.00
CA LYS A 262 -0.64 -21.14 -8.26
C LYS A 262 0.23 -20.00 -8.78
N LYS A 263 -0.31 -18.80 -9.00
CA LYS A 263 0.45 -17.61 -9.42
C LYS A 263 0.83 -16.68 -8.28
N TRP A 264 0.56 -17.02 -7.01
CA TRP A 264 0.80 -16.12 -5.88
C TRP A 264 2.24 -15.59 -5.79
N HIS A 265 3.24 -16.38 -6.21
CA HIS A 265 4.64 -15.95 -6.17
C HIS A 265 4.92 -14.69 -6.98
N SER A 266 4.33 -14.56 -8.18
CA SER A 266 4.54 -13.38 -9.03
C SER A 266 3.83 -12.13 -8.49
N TRP A 267 2.88 -12.30 -7.57
CA TRP A 267 2.16 -11.20 -6.92
C TRP A 267 2.85 -10.69 -5.66
N LEU A 268 3.84 -11.41 -5.13
CA LEU A 268 4.46 -11.07 -3.85
C LEU A 268 5.12 -9.67 -3.82
N PRO A 269 5.85 -9.23 -4.87
CA PRO A 269 6.39 -7.87 -4.89
C PRO A 269 5.30 -6.79 -4.86
N LEU A 270 4.19 -7.03 -5.56
CA LEU A 270 3.04 -6.13 -5.58
C LEU A 270 2.30 -6.13 -4.24
N ALA A 271 2.21 -7.30 -3.58
CA ALA A 271 1.64 -7.42 -2.24
C ALA A 271 2.47 -6.65 -1.20
N GLU A 272 3.80 -6.71 -1.28
CA GLU A 272 4.69 -5.94 -0.41
C GLU A 272 4.50 -4.43 -0.62
N TRP A 273 4.48 -3.99 -1.88
CA TRP A 273 4.20 -2.59 -2.21
C TRP A 273 2.82 -2.15 -1.71
N TRP A 274 1.78 -2.96 -1.96
CA TRP A 274 0.43 -2.72 -1.48
C TRP A 274 0.39 -2.55 0.04
N TYR A 275 0.97 -3.48 0.78
CA TYR A 275 0.92 -3.47 2.24
C TYR A 275 1.61 -2.22 2.81
N ASN A 276 2.80 -1.92 2.30
CA ASN A 276 3.62 -0.80 2.77
C ASN A 276 3.07 0.58 2.35
N THR A 277 2.25 0.66 1.30
CA THR A 277 1.63 1.92 0.83
C THR A 277 0.15 2.06 1.18
N THR A 278 -0.43 1.06 1.84
CA THR A 278 -1.80 1.11 2.35
C THR A 278 -1.85 1.89 3.66
N TYR A 279 -2.94 2.62 3.91
CA TYR A 279 -3.13 3.36 5.15
C TYR A 279 -3.42 2.43 6.33
N HIS A 280 -2.69 2.59 7.43
CA HIS A 280 -2.92 1.83 8.67
C HIS A 280 -3.58 2.70 9.73
N THR A 281 -4.68 2.22 10.31
CA THR A 281 -5.42 2.96 11.34
C THR A 281 -4.65 3.08 12.66
N ALA A 282 -3.73 2.15 12.93
CA ALA A 282 -2.89 2.12 14.13
C ALA A 282 -1.81 3.21 14.12
N THR A 283 -1.12 3.39 12.99
CA THR A 283 -0.06 4.41 12.85
C THR A 283 -0.59 5.75 12.35
N LYS A 284 -1.79 5.79 11.75
CA LYS A 284 -2.34 6.96 11.02
C LYS A 284 -1.53 7.34 9.77
N PHE A 285 -0.59 6.49 9.37
CA PHE A 285 0.26 6.67 8.19
C PHE A 285 0.31 5.36 7.41
N THR A 286 0.85 5.43 6.20
CA THR A 286 1.33 4.21 5.52
C THR A 286 2.66 3.77 6.16
N PRO A 287 2.98 2.46 6.21
CA PRO A 287 4.29 2.01 6.66
C PRO A 287 5.44 2.67 5.90
N PHE A 288 5.27 2.89 4.60
CA PHE A 288 6.19 3.64 3.76
C PHE A 288 6.43 5.05 4.30
N GLN A 289 5.36 5.82 4.59
CA GLN A 289 5.49 7.15 5.18
C GLN A 289 6.16 7.13 6.54
N ALA A 290 5.84 6.14 7.38
CA ALA A 290 6.44 6.02 8.70
C ALA A 290 7.96 5.75 8.61
N LEU A 291 8.40 5.03 7.58
CA LEU A 291 9.82 4.74 7.36
C LEU A 291 10.56 5.89 6.67
N TYR A 292 10.03 6.38 5.55
CA TYR A 292 10.74 7.33 4.68
C TYR A 292 10.39 8.80 4.96
N SER A 293 9.40 9.07 5.81
CA SER A 293 8.93 10.42 6.16
C SER A 293 8.29 11.22 5.01
N TYR A 294 7.96 10.57 3.88
CA TYR A 294 7.22 11.19 2.77
C TYR A 294 6.17 10.21 2.19
N PRO A 295 5.10 10.71 1.54
CA PRO A 295 4.07 9.86 0.94
C PRO A 295 4.63 8.93 -0.13
N PRO A 296 4.12 7.69 -0.27
CA PRO A 296 4.56 6.83 -1.35
C PRO A 296 4.19 7.45 -2.70
N PRO A 297 5.08 7.35 -3.71
CA PRO A 297 4.84 7.89 -5.04
C PRO A 297 3.54 7.32 -5.60
N LEU A 298 2.71 8.21 -6.15
CA LEU A 298 1.45 7.83 -6.76
C LEU A 298 1.73 7.37 -8.19
N ILE A 299 1.60 6.07 -8.45
CA ILE A 299 1.83 5.50 -9.79
C ILE A 299 0.94 6.19 -10.85
N SER A 300 -0.23 6.69 -10.45
CA SER A 300 -1.15 7.44 -11.33
C SER A 300 -0.74 8.88 -11.63
N GLU A 301 0.18 9.49 -10.87
CA GLU A 301 0.62 10.87 -11.10
C GLU A 301 1.68 10.99 -12.21
N ILE A 302 2.32 9.89 -12.62
CA ILE A 302 3.27 9.88 -13.75
C ILE A 302 2.60 10.31 -15.06
N ALA A 303 1.27 10.24 -15.14
CA ALA A 303 0.49 10.56 -16.34
C ALA A 303 -0.29 11.88 -16.25
N ILE A 304 -0.25 12.60 -15.13
CA ILE A 304 -0.98 13.86 -14.97
C ILE A 304 0.01 14.99 -15.24
N PRO A 305 -0.22 15.89 -16.22
CA PRO A 305 0.55 17.11 -16.32
C PRO A 305 0.42 17.87 -14.99
N GLY A 306 1.48 17.85 -14.19
CA GLY A 306 1.58 18.72 -13.03
C GLY A 306 1.68 20.17 -13.50
N PRO A 307 1.40 21.16 -12.64
CA PRO A 307 2.04 22.46 -12.84
C PRO A 307 3.55 22.17 -12.95
N VAL A 308 4.20 22.75 -13.96
CA VAL A 308 5.65 22.67 -14.10
C VAL A 308 6.24 23.21 -12.80
N ASP A 309 6.71 22.32 -11.94
CA ASP A 309 7.41 22.72 -10.73
C ASP A 309 8.76 23.27 -11.18
N THR A 310 8.87 24.59 -11.22
CA THR A 310 10.12 25.28 -11.56
C THR A 310 11.19 25.10 -10.49
N ASP A 311 10.86 24.43 -9.38
CA ASP A 311 11.78 24.11 -8.29
C ASP A 311 12.22 22.62 -8.31
N ALA A 312 12.28 22.01 -9.50
CA ALA A 312 13.11 20.83 -9.70
C ALA A 312 14.56 21.22 -9.37
N ARG A 313 14.98 20.87 -8.15
CA ARG A 313 16.37 20.92 -7.73
C ARG A 313 17.18 20.08 -8.72
N ASP A 314 17.89 20.76 -9.60
CA ASP A 314 19.05 20.22 -10.29
C ASP A 314 20.04 19.71 -9.23
N PHE A 315 20.15 18.39 -9.12
CA PHE A 315 21.30 17.68 -8.56
C PHE A 315 21.55 16.42 -9.38
#